data_AF-A0AAI9UL72-F1
#
_entry.id   AF-A0AAI9UL72-F1
#
_cell.length_a   1.000
_cell.length_b   1.000
_cell.length_c   1.000
_cell.angle_alpha   90.00
_cell.angle_beta   90.00
_cell.angle_gamma   90.00
#
_symmetry.space_group_name_H-M   'P 1'
#
loop_
_entity.id
_entity.type
_entity.pdbx_description
1 polymer ?
#
loop_
_entity_poly.entity_id
_entity_poly.type
_entity_poly.pdbx_seq_one_letter_code
_entity_poly.pdbx_strand_id
1 'polypeptide(L)'
;MSDFEDEMDVDVPVSKDITFSSDAKQGKRSAANLPVEAEDSLPWVEKYRPVSLNDVSGHQDILATINKFVDSNRLPHLLLYGPPGTGKTSTILALARRIYGTENMRQMVLELNASDDRGIDVVREQIKTFASTKQIFTLGPSAKSGSGGSMASYKLIILDEADAMTNTAQMALRRIMEKYTVNTRFCIIANYSHKLSPALLSRCTRFRFSPLKERDIRVLVDKVIEEEHVKIIPDATEALVKLSKGDMRRALNVLQACHASSTPLQPKDAPKVAEADIVRETISTDTIYNCIAAPQPDAVQEILDVLLSTTDVTSCLTTINTLKVSRGLALADIITALAEQLTTLEVKPEIMIKWLDGLADIEHRVAGGGSETVQTGAVVGVIRSGAELMSK
;
A
#
# COMPACT_ATOMS: atom_id res chain seq x y z
N MET A 1 72.51 -46.18 1.32
CA MET A 1 72.40 -44.83 0.74
C MET A 1 71.37 -44.93 -0.38
N SER A 2 70.14 -44.49 -0.27
CA SER A 2 69.38 -43.88 0.83
C SER A 2 67.90 -43.92 0.42
N ASP A 3 67.09 -44.30 1.40
CA ASP A 3 65.64 -44.36 1.51
C ASP A 3 64.83 -43.31 0.73
N PHE A 4 63.70 -43.75 0.16
CA PHE A 4 62.54 -42.91 -0.17
C PHE A 4 61.30 -43.65 0.36
N GLU A 5 60.86 -43.25 1.55
CA GLU A 5 59.57 -43.61 2.15
C GLU A 5 58.59 -42.44 1.98
N ASP A 6 57.30 -42.80 1.95
CA ASP A 6 56.10 -41.98 1.87
C ASP A 6 56.05 -40.81 2.86
N GLU A 7 55.41 -39.70 2.48
CA GLU A 7 54.59 -38.93 3.43
C GLU A 7 53.52 -38.06 2.76
N MET A 8 52.41 -37.94 3.48
CA MET A 8 51.05 -37.59 3.06
C MET A 8 50.78 -36.08 2.91
N ASP A 9 49.72 -35.78 2.17
CA ASP A 9 49.05 -34.47 2.04
C ASP A 9 48.90 -33.73 3.37
N VAL A 10 49.27 -32.44 3.37
CA VAL A 10 48.91 -31.48 4.42
C VAL A 10 48.37 -30.21 3.77
N ASP A 11 47.04 -30.14 3.71
CA ASP A 11 46.29 -28.93 3.37
C ASP A 11 46.35 -27.90 4.52
N VAL A 12 46.53 -26.64 4.10
CA VAL A 12 46.60 -25.43 4.93
C VAL A 12 45.27 -25.19 5.67
N PRO A 13 45.25 -24.80 6.96
CA PRO A 13 43.99 -24.58 7.66
C PRO A 13 43.35 -23.25 7.26
N VAL A 14 42.14 -23.31 6.71
CA VAL A 14 41.25 -22.16 6.51
C VAL A 14 40.72 -21.71 7.88
N SER A 15 41.05 -20.48 8.27
CA SER A 15 40.63 -19.91 9.54
C SER A 15 39.26 -19.22 9.45
N LYS A 16 38.35 -19.69 10.31
CA LYS A 16 37.13 -19.08 10.88
C LYS A 16 35.88 -19.00 10.00
N ASP A 17 35.09 -20.07 10.11
CA ASP A 17 33.65 -20.12 9.85
C ASP A 17 32.87 -19.04 10.60
N ILE A 18 32.04 -18.32 9.86
CA ILE A 18 30.90 -17.55 10.38
C ILE A 18 29.84 -18.57 10.79
N THR A 19 29.76 -18.83 12.09
CA THR A 19 28.69 -19.66 12.68
C THR A 19 27.42 -18.81 12.79
N PHE A 20 26.46 -19.06 11.91
CA PHE A 20 25.08 -18.60 12.11
C PHE A 20 24.44 -19.45 13.21
N SER A 21 24.50 -18.96 14.46
CA SER A 21 23.75 -19.55 15.57
C SER A 21 22.26 -19.26 15.39
N SER A 22 21.49 -20.28 15.02
CA SER A 22 20.03 -20.27 14.92
C SER A 22 19.39 -20.61 16.27
N ASP A 23 19.69 -19.85 17.31
CA ASP A 23 18.98 -19.95 18.60
C ASP A 23 18.39 -18.60 19.00
N ALA A 24 17.35 -18.20 18.25
CA ALA A 24 16.45 -17.13 18.64
C ALA A 24 15.03 -17.69 18.66
N LYS A 25 14.51 -17.91 19.88
CA LYS A 25 13.12 -18.26 20.16
C LYS A 25 12.18 -17.38 19.34
N GLN A 26 11.47 -17.99 18.40
CA GLN A 26 10.46 -17.35 17.56
C GLN A 26 9.32 -16.79 18.41
N GLY A 27 9.36 -15.48 18.62
CA GLY A 27 8.21 -14.67 18.98
C GLY A 27 8.21 -13.44 18.08
N LYS A 28 7.18 -13.28 17.25
CA LYS A 28 6.99 -12.10 16.39
C LYS A 28 7.06 -10.84 17.26
N ARG A 29 8.16 -10.08 17.16
CA ARG A 29 8.28 -8.76 17.79
C ARG A 29 7.36 -7.82 17.04
N SER A 30 6.40 -7.23 17.75
CA SER A 30 5.63 -6.09 17.24
C SER A 30 6.54 -4.87 17.22
N ALA A 31 6.31 -3.94 16.28
CA ALA A 31 7.08 -2.70 16.14
C ALA A 31 7.25 -1.92 17.45
N ALA A 32 6.33 -2.10 18.42
CA ALA A 32 6.36 -1.46 19.73
C ALA A 32 7.51 -1.92 20.69
N ASN A 33 8.32 -2.92 20.34
CA ASN A 33 9.40 -3.46 21.19
C ASN A 33 10.77 -3.47 20.50
N LEU A 34 10.99 -2.59 19.52
CA LEU A 34 12.30 -2.43 18.90
C LEU A 34 13.18 -1.49 19.75
N PRO A 35 14.51 -1.72 19.83
CA PRO A 35 15.40 -0.73 20.43
C PRO A 35 15.28 0.60 19.68
N VAL A 36 15.44 1.73 20.37
CA VAL A 36 15.25 3.09 19.83
C VAL A 36 16.05 3.32 18.54
N GLU A 37 17.24 2.73 18.42
CA GLU A 37 18.07 2.78 17.20
C GLU A 37 17.46 2.07 15.98
N ALA A 38 16.55 1.11 16.19
CA ALA A 38 15.86 0.40 15.11
C ALA A 38 14.54 1.10 14.71
N GLU A 39 13.98 1.97 15.54
CA GLU A 39 12.79 2.77 15.20
C GLU A 39 13.09 3.78 14.09
N ASP A 40 14.30 4.36 14.07
CA ASP A 40 14.75 5.26 12.99
C ASP A 40 15.05 4.55 11.67
N SER A 41 15.21 3.22 11.68
CA SER A 41 15.42 2.43 10.45
C SER A 41 14.12 1.95 9.79
N LEU A 42 12.97 2.17 10.43
CA LEU A 42 11.68 1.72 9.91
C LEU A 42 11.25 2.57 8.71
N PRO A 43 10.68 1.96 7.65
CA PRO A 43 10.00 2.70 6.61
C PRO A 43 8.96 3.64 7.20
N TRP A 44 8.84 4.86 6.66
CA TRP A 44 7.92 5.88 7.18
C TRP A 44 6.46 5.40 7.18
N VAL A 45 6.11 4.51 6.25
CA VAL A 45 4.80 3.85 6.23
C VAL A 45 4.47 3.12 7.53
N GLU A 46 5.47 2.48 8.16
CA GLU A 46 5.30 1.78 9.43
C GLU A 46 5.52 2.69 10.64
N LYS A 47 6.51 3.60 10.56
CA LYS A 47 6.82 4.59 11.61
C LYS A 47 5.60 5.47 11.92
N TYR A 48 4.94 5.96 10.87
CA TYR A 48 3.76 6.82 10.96
C TYR A 48 2.43 6.06 10.89
N ARG A 49 2.44 4.73 11.09
CA ARG A 49 1.21 3.94 11.10
C ARG A 49 0.31 4.39 12.26
N PRO A 50 -0.96 4.76 12.03
CA PRO A 50 -1.88 5.21 13.08
C PRO A 50 -1.94 4.25 14.28
N VAL A 51 -1.71 4.80 15.48
CA VAL A 51 -1.76 4.02 16.73
C VAL A 51 -3.17 4.01 17.30
N SER A 52 -3.84 5.17 17.27
CA SER A 52 -5.20 5.37 17.72
C SER A 52 -6.18 5.59 16.56
N LEU A 53 -7.48 5.48 16.84
CA LEU A 53 -8.53 5.75 15.85
C LEU A 53 -8.61 7.24 15.49
N ASN A 54 -8.12 8.13 16.36
CA ASN A 54 -8.11 9.57 16.11
C ASN A 54 -7.00 9.95 15.13
N ASP A 55 -5.94 9.13 15.02
CA ASP A 55 -4.82 9.36 14.10
C ASP A 55 -5.14 8.89 12.67
N VAL A 56 -6.27 8.21 12.47
CA VAL A 56 -6.71 7.77 11.14
C VAL A 56 -7.30 8.97 10.41
N SER A 57 -6.56 9.47 9.42
CA SER A 57 -7.02 10.52 8.52
C SER A 57 -8.13 10.00 7.60
N GLY A 58 -9.26 10.71 7.54
CA GLY A 58 -10.39 10.37 6.66
C GLY A 58 -11.44 9.43 7.27
N HIS A 59 -12.50 9.16 6.50
CA HIS A 59 -13.59 8.22 6.82
C HIS A 59 -14.27 8.40 8.19
N GLN A 60 -14.45 9.64 8.64
CA GLN A 60 -15.01 9.98 9.95
C GLN A 60 -16.38 9.32 10.21
N ASP A 61 -17.25 9.22 9.20
CA ASP A 61 -18.57 8.57 9.33
C ASP A 61 -18.47 7.07 9.65
N ILE A 62 -17.50 6.39 9.04
CA ILE A 62 -17.23 4.97 9.24
C ILE A 62 -16.67 4.75 10.65
N LEU A 63 -15.68 5.57 11.04
CA LEU A 63 -15.07 5.52 12.37
C LEU A 63 -16.11 5.81 13.46
N ALA A 64 -16.98 6.80 13.27
CA ALA A 64 -18.05 7.12 14.21
C ALA A 64 -19.04 5.95 14.38
N THR A 65 -19.38 5.28 13.28
CA THR A 65 -20.28 4.11 13.32
C THR A 65 -19.64 2.92 14.02
N ILE A 66 -18.38 2.63 13.71
CA ILE A 66 -17.61 1.55 14.36
C ILE A 66 -17.46 1.85 15.86
N ASN A 67 -17.17 3.10 16.24
CA ASN A 67 -17.07 3.51 17.64
C ASN A 67 -18.38 3.27 18.39
N LYS A 68 -19.54 3.64 17.82
CA LYS A 68 -20.85 3.34 18.42
C LYS A 68 -21.08 1.84 18.62
N PHE A 69 -20.64 0.99 17.69
CA PHE A 69 -20.76 -0.46 17.84
C PHE A 69 -19.86 -1.03 18.95
N VAL A 70 -18.68 -0.46 19.14
CA VAL A 70 -17.78 -0.83 20.24
C VAL A 70 -18.34 -0.36 21.58
N ASP A 71 -18.79 0.89 21.67
CA ASP A 71 -19.30 1.46 22.91
C ASP A 71 -20.61 0.77 23.36
N SER A 72 -21.41 0.27 22.41
CA SER A 72 -22.59 -0.55 22.69
C SER A 72 -22.29 -2.04 22.92
N ASN A 73 -21.02 -2.46 22.87
CA ASN A 73 -20.55 -3.85 22.99
C ASN A 73 -21.30 -4.83 22.06
N ARG A 74 -21.66 -4.35 20.85
CA ARG A 74 -22.46 -5.08 19.85
C ARG A 74 -21.77 -5.09 18.49
N LEU A 75 -20.44 -5.27 18.45
CA LEU A 75 -19.65 -5.22 17.22
C LEU A 75 -19.93 -6.40 16.29
N PRO A 76 -20.64 -6.24 15.15
CA PRO A 76 -20.90 -7.34 14.22
C PRO A 76 -19.60 -7.85 13.55
N HIS A 77 -19.68 -8.91 12.74
CA HIS A 77 -18.57 -9.21 11.83
C HIS A 77 -18.40 -8.03 10.86
N LEU A 78 -17.16 -7.63 10.61
CA LEU A 78 -16.84 -6.46 9.81
C LEU A 78 -16.20 -6.90 8.49
N LEU A 79 -16.56 -6.21 7.42
CA LEU A 79 -15.84 -6.25 6.15
C LEU A 79 -15.38 -4.84 5.80
N LEU A 80 -14.07 -4.61 5.85
CA LEU A 80 -13.45 -3.36 5.42
C LEU A 80 -12.90 -3.58 4.01
N TYR A 81 -13.43 -2.85 3.02
CA TYR A 81 -12.99 -3.01 1.64
C TYR A 81 -12.80 -1.69 0.92
N GLY A 82 -11.87 -1.65 -0.03
CA GLY A 82 -11.55 -0.43 -0.77
C GLY A 82 -10.13 -0.45 -1.34
N PRO A 83 -9.73 0.62 -2.04
CA PRO A 83 -8.39 0.74 -2.63
C PRO A 83 -7.25 0.57 -1.61
N PRO A 84 -6.03 0.21 -2.05
CA PRO A 84 -4.87 0.15 -1.18
C PRO A 84 -4.56 1.52 -0.55
N GLY A 85 -3.84 1.53 0.56
CA GLY A 85 -3.38 2.77 1.19
C GLY A 85 -4.45 3.65 1.86
N THR A 86 -5.69 3.18 1.96
CA THR A 86 -6.82 3.92 2.57
C THR A 86 -6.96 3.72 4.09
N GLY A 87 -6.03 3.01 4.73
CA GLY A 87 -6.03 2.84 6.20
C GLY A 87 -6.89 1.70 6.76
N LYS A 88 -7.33 0.74 5.92
CA LYS A 88 -8.16 -0.42 6.35
C LYS A 88 -7.52 -1.22 7.51
N THR A 89 -6.29 -1.70 7.31
CA THR A 89 -5.53 -2.49 8.30
C THR A 89 -5.19 -1.64 9.53
N SER A 90 -4.78 -0.39 9.33
CA SER A 90 -4.47 0.53 10.44
C SER A 90 -5.70 0.80 11.32
N THR A 91 -6.88 0.97 10.71
CA THR A 91 -8.14 1.21 11.43
C THR A 91 -8.51 0.04 12.33
N ILE A 92 -8.45 -1.20 11.84
CA ILE A 92 -8.82 -2.35 12.67
C ILE A 92 -7.81 -2.61 13.79
N LEU A 93 -6.52 -2.37 13.53
CA LEU A 93 -5.49 -2.53 14.55
C LEU A 93 -5.64 -1.46 15.65
N ALA A 94 -5.91 -0.21 15.28
CA ALA A 94 -6.22 0.86 16.22
C ALA A 94 -7.51 0.55 17.02
N LEU A 95 -8.54 0.01 16.36
CA LEU A 95 -9.77 -0.44 17.02
C LEU A 95 -9.49 -1.55 18.04
N ALA A 96 -8.70 -2.55 17.65
CA ALA A 96 -8.34 -3.66 18.50
C ALA A 96 -7.53 -3.20 19.72
N ARG A 97 -6.61 -2.24 19.56
CA ARG A 97 -5.89 -1.60 20.68
C ARG A 97 -6.84 -0.86 21.62
N ARG A 98 -7.86 -0.15 21.09
CA ARG A 98 -8.87 0.52 21.92
C ARG A 98 -9.72 -0.48 22.71
N ILE A 99 -10.12 -1.60 22.10
CA ILE A 99 -11.01 -2.59 22.74
C ILE A 99 -10.28 -3.40 23.82
N TYR A 100 -9.07 -3.88 23.53
CA TYR A 100 -8.37 -4.84 24.39
C TYR A 100 -7.21 -4.24 25.18
N GLY A 101 -6.76 -3.03 24.85
CA GLY A 101 -5.50 -2.49 25.34
C GLY A 101 -4.28 -3.17 24.70
N THR A 102 -3.10 -2.60 24.92
CA THR A 102 -1.83 -3.07 24.35
C THR A 102 -1.40 -4.42 24.93
N GLU A 103 -1.66 -4.66 26.23
CA GLU A 103 -1.22 -5.88 26.93
C GLU A 103 -2.01 -7.12 26.52
N ASN A 104 -3.34 -7.00 26.36
CA ASN A 104 -4.20 -8.14 26.06
C ASN A 104 -4.40 -8.38 24.55
N MET A 105 -3.85 -7.50 23.69
CA MET A 105 -3.97 -7.62 22.24
C MET A 105 -3.47 -8.97 21.72
N ARG A 106 -2.31 -9.45 22.22
CA ARG A 106 -1.71 -10.73 21.79
C ARG A 106 -2.56 -11.96 22.12
N GLN A 107 -3.39 -11.88 23.16
CA GLN A 107 -4.21 -13.00 23.60
C GLN A 107 -5.61 -12.97 22.98
N MET A 108 -6.13 -11.77 22.71
CA MET A 108 -7.51 -11.55 22.28
C MET A 108 -7.66 -11.30 20.77
N VAL A 109 -6.57 -10.98 20.08
CA VAL A 109 -6.55 -10.68 18.64
C VAL A 109 -5.67 -11.69 17.91
N LEU A 110 -6.23 -12.34 16.89
CA LEU A 110 -5.49 -13.16 15.93
C LEU A 110 -5.45 -12.44 14.59
N GLU A 111 -4.27 -11.96 14.20
CA GLU A 111 -4.02 -11.39 12.87
C GLU A 111 -3.42 -12.46 11.96
N LEU A 112 -4.06 -12.67 10.81
CA LEU A 112 -3.56 -13.54 9.76
C LEU A 112 -3.61 -12.77 8.44
N ASN A 113 -2.46 -12.67 7.78
CA ASN A 113 -2.45 -12.34 6.37
C ASN A 113 -2.85 -13.58 5.57
N ALA A 114 -3.92 -13.48 4.79
CA ALA A 114 -4.48 -14.60 4.05
C ALA A 114 -3.75 -14.89 2.73
N SER A 115 -2.83 -14.02 2.31
CA SER A 115 -1.94 -14.25 1.16
C SER A 115 -0.70 -15.10 1.51
N ASP A 116 -0.39 -15.30 2.79
CA ASP A 116 0.70 -16.19 3.20
C ASP A 116 0.39 -17.62 2.74
N ASP A 117 1.37 -18.25 2.09
CA ASP A 117 1.35 -19.59 1.48
C ASP A 117 1.26 -20.75 2.51
N ARG A 118 0.66 -20.49 3.67
CA ARG A 118 0.58 -21.42 4.80
C ARG A 118 -0.44 -22.54 4.61
N GLY A 119 -1.07 -22.65 3.43
CA GLY A 119 -2.08 -23.68 3.14
C GLY A 119 -3.41 -23.43 3.85
N ILE A 120 -4.50 -23.74 3.14
CA ILE A 120 -5.89 -23.50 3.56
C ILE A 120 -6.20 -24.20 4.89
N ASP A 121 -5.63 -25.38 5.11
CA ASP A 121 -5.90 -26.20 6.29
C ASP A 121 -5.23 -25.66 7.57
N VAL A 122 -4.05 -25.04 7.45
CA VAL A 122 -3.36 -24.44 8.60
C VAL A 122 -4.10 -23.19 9.07
N VAL A 123 -4.53 -22.33 8.14
CA VAL A 123 -5.34 -21.14 8.45
C VAL A 123 -6.66 -21.57 9.11
N ARG A 124 -7.31 -22.59 8.55
CA ARG A 124 -8.56 -23.14 9.09
C ARG A 124 -8.39 -23.67 10.50
N GLU A 125 -7.37 -24.49 10.77
CA GLU A 125 -7.15 -25.07 12.10
C GLU A 125 -6.67 -24.02 13.11
N GLN A 126 -5.85 -23.04 12.70
CA GLN A 126 -5.47 -21.91 13.59
C GLN A 126 -6.67 -21.08 14.00
N ILE A 127 -7.51 -20.66 13.04
CA ILE A 127 -8.73 -19.89 13.31
C ILE A 127 -9.67 -20.71 14.19
N LYS A 128 -9.86 -22.00 13.89
CA LYS A 128 -10.75 -22.89 14.64
C LYS A 128 -10.24 -23.11 16.07
N THR A 129 -8.94 -23.30 16.26
CA THR A 129 -8.31 -23.46 17.59
C THR A 129 -8.43 -22.19 18.41
N PHE A 130 -8.17 -21.03 17.80
CA PHE A 130 -8.29 -19.74 18.47
C PHE A 130 -9.75 -19.42 18.86
N ALA A 131 -10.69 -19.70 17.95
CA ALA A 131 -12.12 -19.50 18.18
C ALA A 131 -12.74 -20.51 19.16
N SER A 132 -12.21 -21.73 19.23
CA SER A 132 -12.70 -22.78 20.16
C SER A 132 -12.11 -22.66 21.57
N THR A 133 -10.93 -22.07 21.72
CA THR A 133 -10.29 -21.88 23.03
C THR A 133 -11.13 -20.91 23.86
N LYS A 134 -11.87 -21.43 24.85
CA LYS A 134 -12.62 -20.62 25.81
C LYS A 134 -11.66 -19.76 26.62
N GLN A 135 -12.13 -18.60 27.07
CA GLN A 135 -11.38 -17.69 27.94
C GLN A 135 -10.88 -18.47 29.17
N ILE A 136 -9.55 -18.59 29.31
CA ILE A 136 -8.94 -19.13 30.53
C ILE A 136 -8.96 -18.07 31.65
N PHE A 137 -9.15 -16.80 31.29
CA PHE A 137 -9.16 -15.69 32.23
C PHE A 137 -10.45 -14.86 32.11
N THR A 138 -11.47 -15.28 32.84
CA THR A 138 -12.26 -14.30 33.58
C THR A 138 -11.37 -13.87 34.75
N LEU A 139 -10.46 -12.91 34.52
CA LEU A 139 -9.55 -12.36 35.54
C LEU A 139 -10.37 -11.58 36.57
N GLY A 140 -10.88 -12.32 37.57
CA GLY A 140 -11.19 -11.87 38.92
C GLY A 140 -12.22 -10.74 39.13
N PRO A 141 -12.67 -10.52 40.37
CA PRO A 141 -13.63 -9.45 40.71
C PRO A 141 -13.03 -8.02 40.67
N SER A 142 -11.82 -7.82 40.15
CA SER A 142 -11.07 -6.56 40.26
C SER A 142 -11.29 -5.58 39.10
N ALA A 143 -12.06 -5.91 38.07
CA ALA A 143 -12.43 -4.97 37.00
C ALA A 143 -13.61 -4.03 37.39
N LYS A 144 -13.93 -3.92 38.69
CA LYS A 144 -14.86 -2.92 39.25
C LYS A 144 -14.12 -1.83 40.02
N SER A 145 -13.08 -1.23 39.46
CA SER A 145 -12.61 0.08 39.92
C SER A 145 -11.59 0.66 38.94
N GLY A 146 -11.90 1.82 38.34
CA GLY A 146 -10.87 2.84 38.13
C GLY A 146 -10.43 3.24 36.73
N SER A 147 -10.77 2.56 35.63
CA SER A 147 -10.29 3.00 34.29
C SER A 147 -11.11 2.48 33.11
N GLY A 148 -12.20 3.19 32.78
CA GLY A 148 -12.51 3.66 31.42
C GLY A 148 -12.68 2.70 30.23
N GLY A 149 -12.75 1.37 30.37
CA GLY A 149 -12.98 0.48 29.22
C GLY A 149 -13.76 -0.78 29.57
N SER A 150 -14.97 -0.92 29.03
CA SER A 150 -15.73 -2.18 29.06
C SER A 150 -14.94 -3.22 28.26
N MET A 151 -14.21 -4.11 28.93
CA MET A 151 -13.52 -5.24 28.30
C MET A 151 -14.52 -6.06 27.48
N ALA A 152 -14.34 -6.05 26.16
CA ALA A 152 -15.20 -6.81 25.25
C ALA A 152 -15.11 -8.30 25.56
N SER A 153 -16.26 -8.96 25.68
CA SER A 153 -16.36 -10.38 26.05
C SER A 153 -16.08 -11.34 24.87
N TYR A 154 -15.69 -10.82 23.70
CA TYR A 154 -15.45 -11.58 22.48
C TYR A 154 -13.99 -11.47 22.03
N LYS A 155 -13.50 -12.49 21.31
CA LYS A 155 -12.20 -12.44 20.61
C LYS A 155 -12.33 -11.79 19.24
N LEU A 156 -11.24 -11.25 18.73
CA LEU A 156 -11.19 -10.65 17.40
C LEU A 156 -10.24 -11.47 16.49
N ILE A 157 -10.71 -11.82 15.30
CA ILE A 157 -9.88 -12.42 14.26
C ILE A 157 -9.84 -11.44 13.09
N ILE A 158 -8.64 -11.03 12.70
CA ILE A 158 -8.36 -10.13 11.59
C ILE A 158 -7.79 -10.96 10.45
N LEU A 159 -8.48 -10.96 9.33
CA LEU A 159 -8.05 -11.61 8.08
C LEU A 159 -7.72 -10.51 7.07
N ASP A 160 -6.43 -10.27 6.86
CA ASP A 160 -5.98 -9.31 5.85
C ASP A 160 -5.85 -9.99 4.48
N GLU A 161 -6.03 -9.23 3.41
CA GLU A 161 -5.96 -9.69 2.02
C GLU A 161 -6.85 -10.92 1.73
N ALA A 162 -8.06 -10.95 2.28
CA ALA A 162 -8.98 -12.07 2.14
C ALA A 162 -9.44 -12.33 0.69
N ASP A 163 -9.24 -11.37 -0.22
CA ASP A 163 -9.47 -11.52 -1.66
C ASP A 163 -8.40 -12.36 -2.37
N ALA A 164 -7.28 -12.67 -1.72
CA ALA A 164 -6.31 -13.66 -2.17
C ALA A 164 -6.70 -15.11 -1.80
N MET A 165 -7.70 -15.31 -0.94
CA MET A 165 -8.14 -16.64 -0.51
C MET A 165 -8.89 -17.39 -1.61
N THR A 166 -8.63 -18.69 -1.73
CA THR A 166 -9.41 -19.58 -2.60
C THR A 166 -10.88 -19.67 -2.15
N ASN A 167 -11.79 -19.92 -3.11
CA ASN A 167 -13.22 -20.07 -2.82
C ASN A 167 -13.51 -21.16 -1.77
N THR A 168 -12.78 -22.28 -1.82
CA THR A 168 -12.91 -23.37 -0.85
C THR A 168 -12.57 -22.92 0.57
N ALA A 169 -11.51 -22.11 0.73
CA ALA A 169 -11.13 -21.55 2.03
C ALA A 169 -12.19 -20.59 2.58
N GLN A 170 -12.75 -19.75 1.70
CA GLN A 170 -13.83 -18.84 2.07
C GLN A 170 -15.10 -19.58 2.52
N MET A 171 -15.45 -20.70 1.85
CA MET A 171 -16.58 -21.54 2.26
C MET A 171 -16.33 -22.23 3.61
N ALA A 172 -15.10 -22.67 3.88
CA ALA A 172 -14.74 -23.23 5.19
C ALA A 172 -14.82 -22.18 6.30
N LEU A 173 -14.33 -20.96 6.04
CA LEU A 173 -14.39 -19.83 6.96
C LEU A 173 -15.83 -19.50 7.34
N ARG A 174 -16.75 -19.47 6.37
CA ARG A 174 -18.19 -19.23 6.61
C ARG A 174 -18.75 -20.14 7.70
N ARG A 175 -18.46 -21.44 7.66
CA ARG A 175 -18.95 -22.42 8.66
C ARG A 175 -18.39 -22.13 10.06
N ILE A 176 -17.15 -21.67 10.14
CA ILE A 176 -16.50 -21.29 11.40
C ILE A 176 -17.12 -20.01 11.96
N MET A 177 -17.35 -19.00 11.11
CA MET A 177 -18.00 -17.74 11.50
C MET A 177 -19.39 -17.98 12.09
N GLU A 178 -20.21 -18.83 11.45
CA GLU A 178 -21.54 -19.19 11.96
C GLU A 178 -21.46 -19.93 13.30
N LYS A 179 -20.55 -20.90 13.43
CA LYS A 179 -20.45 -21.73 14.63
C LYS A 179 -19.96 -20.97 15.87
N TYR A 180 -19.08 -19.98 15.69
CA TYR A 180 -18.41 -19.29 16.80
C TYR A 180 -18.78 -17.80 16.94
N THR A 181 -19.87 -17.36 16.29
CA THR A 181 -20.32 -15.95 16.29
C THR A 181 -20.55 -15.36 17.70
N VAL A 182 -20.91 -16.21 18.67
CA VAL A 182 -21.15 -15.81 20.07
C VAL A 182 -19.86 -15.39 20.78
N ASN A 183 -18.75 -16.08 20.49
CA ASN A 183 -17.48 -15.91 21.22
C ASN A 183 -16.46 -15.08 20.44
N THR A 184 -16.58 -15.02 19.11
CA THR A 184 -15.55 -14.48 18.22
C THR A 184 -16.17 -13.57 17.18
N ARG A 185 -15.55 -12.42 16.95
CA ARG A 185 -15.88 -11.50 15.85
C ARG A 185 -14.77 -11.55 14.81
N PHE A 186 -15.17 -11.58 13.54
CA PHE A 186 -14.27 -11.55 12.40
C PHE A 186 -14.24 -10.14 11.81
N CYS A 187 -13.05 -9.66 11.50
CA CYS A 187 -12.82 -8.51 10.64
C CYS A 187 -12.09 -8.99 9.39
N ILE A 188 -12.76 -8.86 8.25
CA ILE A 188 -12.23 -9.25 6.94
C ILE A 188 -11.79 -7.97 6.24
N ILE A 189 -10.57 -7.95 5.72
CA ILE A 189 -10.05 -6.87 4.89
C ILE A 189 -9.83 -7.41 3.48
N ALA A 190 -10.28 -6.65 2.48
CA ALA A 190 -10.08 -6.99 1.08
C ALA A 190 -9.91 -5.72 0.24
N ASN A 191 -9.21 -5.81 -0.88
CA ASN A 191 -9.20 -4.71 -1.84
C ASN A 191 -10.43 -4.79 -2.75
N TYR A 192 -10.79 -6.00 -3.17
CA TYR A 192 -11.89 -6.25 -4.09
C TYR A 192 -13.03 -7.06 -3.47
N SER A 193 -14.19 -6.42 -3.24
CA SER A 193 -15.35 -7.12 -2.67
C SER A 193 -15.94 -8.19 -3.59
N HIS A 194 -15.74 -8.09 -4.91
CA HIS A 194 -16.25 -9.05 -5.88
C HIS A 194 -15.49 -10.39 -5.90
N LYS A 195 -14.27 -10.42 -5.35
CA LYS A 195 -13.49 -11.66 -5.18
C LYS A 195 -13.93 -12.46 -3.94
N LEU A 196 -14.79 -11.90 -3.10
CA LEU A 196 -15.34 -12.56 -1.92
C LEU A 196 -16.66 -13.25 -2.25
N SER A 197 -16.86 -14.43 -1.66
CA SER A 197 -18.08 -15.19 -1.81
C SER A 197 -19.29 -14.43 -1.22
N PRO A 198 -20.46 -14.45 -1.88
CA PRO A 198 -21.69 -13.84 -1.36
C PRO A 198 -22.09 -14.35 0.03
N ALA A 199 -21.69 -15.59 0.36
CA ALA A 199 -21.94 -16.18 1.67
C ALA A 199 -21.16 -15.49 2.80
N LEU A 200 -19.93 -15.04 2.56
CA LEU A 200 -19.19 -14.22 3.54
C LEU A 200 -19.75 -12.81 3.62
N LEU A 201 -20.04 -12.19 2.46
CA LEU A 201 -20.56 -10.82 2.39
C LEU A 201 -21.87 -10.64 3.18
N SER A 202 -22.77 -11.63 3.11
CA SER A 202 -24.07 -11.59 3.83
C SER A 202 -23.96 -11.67 5.35
N ARG A 203 -22.83 -12.13 5.90
CA ARG A 203 -22.61 -12.30 7.35
C ARG A 203 -21.84 -11.13 7.97
N CYS A 204 -21.38 -10.18 7.17
CA CYS A 204 -20.56 -9.06 7.60
C CYS A 204 -21.26 -7.73 7.35
N THR A 205 -21.10 -6.80 8.29
CA THR A 205 -21.40 -5.38 8.05
C THR A 205 -20.29 -4.78 7.20
N ARG A 206 -20.67 -4.13 6.11
CA ARG A 206 -19.74 -3.69 5.06
C ARG A 206 -19.41 -2.22 5.25
N PHE A 207 -18.11 -1.92 5.29
CA PHE A 207 -17.58 -0.57 5.32
C PHE A 207 -16.68 -0.35 4.11
N ARG A 208 -17.10 0.55 3.22
CA ARG A 208 -16.34 0.90 2.02
C ARG A 208 -15.41 2.06 2.32
N PHE A 209 -14.11 1.82 2.22
CA PHE A 209 -13.08 2.84 2.27
C PHE A 209 -12.92 3.41 0.85
N SER A 210 -13.26 4.68 0.68
CA SER A 210 -12.97 5.43 -0.55
C SER A 210 -11.49 5.84 -0.58
N PRO A 211 -10.92 6.21 -1.75
CA PRO A 211 -9.66 6.94 -1.79
C PRO A 211 -9.69 8.13 -0.81
N LEU A 212 -8.56 8.41 -0.15
CA LEU A 212 -8.44 9.53 0.76
C LEU A 212 -8.54 10.85 -0.02
N LYS A 213 -9.15 11.86 0.60
CA LYS A 213 -9.21 13.20 0.02
C LYS A 213 -7.83 13.84 0.11
N GLU A 214 -7.52 14.70 -0.85
CA GLU A 214 -6.23 15.42 -0.90
C GLU A 214 -5.94 16.18 0.40
N ARG A 215 -6.96 16.78 1.02
CA ARG A 215 -6.85 17.46 2.31
C ARG A 215 -6.40 16.53 3.45
N ASP A 216 -6.95 15.30 3.50
CA ASP A 216 -6.63 14.33 4.55
C ASP A 216 -5.19 13.82 4.42
N ILE A 217 -4.74 13.60 3.17
CA ILE A 217 -3.35 13.21 2.86
C ILE A 217 -2.41 14.35 3.22
N ARG A 218 -2.77 15.59 2.85
CA ARG A 218 -1.94 16.78 3.08
C ARG A 218 -1.62 16.98 4.56
N VAL A 219 -2.61 16.84 5.44
CA VAL A 219 -2.42 16.96 6.90
C VAL A 219 -1.37 15.97 7.41
N LEU A 220 -1.42 14.72 6.94
CA LEU A 220 -0.46 13.71 7.39
C LEU A 220 0.93 13.91 6.76
N VAL A 221 0.99 14.30 5.48
CA VAL A 221 2.25 14.63 4.80
C VAL A 221 2.95 15.81 5.47
N ASP A 222 2.22 16.89 5.79
CA ASP A 222 2.77 18.07 6.46
C ASP A 222 3.30 17.71 7.85
N LYS A 223 2.60 16.85 8.61
CA LYS A 223 3.10 16.32 9.88
C LYS A 223 4.43 15.58 9.73
N VAL A 224 4.58 14.72 8.72
CA VAL A 224 5.83 13.99 8.46
C VAL A 224 6.94 14.95 8.02
N ILE A 225 6.62 15.97 7.22
CA ILE A 225 7.58 17.01 6.81
C ILE A 225 8.14 17.75 8.02
N GLU A 226 7.29 18.09 8.99
CA GLU A 226 7.69 18.77 10.23
C GLU A 226 8.54 17.86 11.13
N GLU A 227 8.12 16.60 11.36
CA GLU A 227 8.81 15.66 12.24
C GLU A 227 10.16 15.17 11.68
N GLU A 228 10.28 14.97 10.37
CA GLU A 228 11.52 14.52 9.70
C GLU A 228 12.37 15.69 9.15
N HIS A 229 11.94 16.93 9.36
CA HIS A 229 12.58 18.15 8.86
C HIS A 229 12.90 18.10 7.34
N VAL A 230 11.90 17.71 6.54
CA VAL A 230 12.04 17.58 5.09
C VAL A 230 12.03 18.95 4.41
N LYS A 231 13.03 19.24 3.58
CA LYS A 231 13.07 20.45 2.75
C LYS A 231 12.33 20.21 1.44
N ILE A 232 11.08 20.65 1.34
CA ILE A 232 10.22 20.47 0.15
C ILE A 232 9.51 21.78 -0.21
N ILE A 233 9.39 22.04 -1.51
CA ILE A 233 8.67 23.22 -2.05
C ILE A 233 7.15 22.96 -1.97
N PRO A 234 6.30 23.98 -1.68
CA PRO A 234 4.86 23.80 -1.59
C PRO A 234 4.22 23.15 -2.83
N ASP A 235 4.63 23.54 -4.03
CA ASP A 235 4.17 22.99 -5.31
C ASP A 235 4.51 21.50 -5.45
N ALA A 236 5.67 21.10 -4.92
CA ALA A 236 6.10 19.71 -4.90
C ALA A 236 5.22 18.88 -3.94
N THR A 237 4.85 19.43 -2.79
CA THR A 237 3.91 18.76 -1.87
C THR A 237 2.53 18.60 -2.50
N GLU A 238 2.04 19.59 -3.26
CA GLU A 238 0.78 19.46 -4.01
C GLU A 238 0.86 18.39 -5.10
N ALA A 239 1.94 18.37 -5.87
CA ALA A 239 2.21 17.33 -6.86
C ALA A 239 2.23 15.92 -6.22
N LEU A 240 2.86 15.76 -5.06
CA LEU A 240 2.88 14.51 -4.31
C LEU A 240 1.47 14.03 -3.96
N VAL A 241 0.65 14.92 -3.41
CA VAL A 241 -0.73 14.60 -2.99
C VAL A 241 -1.57 14.19 -4.21
N LYS A 242 -1.45 14.92 -5.32
CA LYS A 242 -2.15 14.62 -6.58
C LYS A 242 -1.74 13.27 -7.17
N LEU A 243 -0.42 13.01 -7.25
CA LEU A 243 0.13 11.76 -7.79
C LEU A 243 -0.15 10.55 -6.90
N SER A 244 -0.44 10.76 -5.62
CA SER A 244 -0.80 9.69 -4.68
C SER A 244 -2.18 9.09 -4.96
N LYS A 245 -3.07 9.79 -5.70
CA LYS A 245 -4.41 9.31 -6.10
C LYS A 245 -5.23 8.70 -4.94
N GLY A 246 -5.09 9.26 -3.73
CA GLY A 246 -5.79 8.78 -2.53
C GLY A 246 -5.14 7.63 -1.77
N ASP A 247 -3.92 7.20 -2.15
CA ASP A 247 -3.12 6.19 -1.46
C ASP A 247 -2.05 6.85 -0.56
N MET A 248 -2.25 6.78 0.76
CA MET A 248 -1.30 7.36 1.73
C MET A 248 0.04 6.61 1.78
N ARG A 249 0.02 5.29 1.57
CA ARG A 249 1.25 4.47 1.58
C ARG A 249 2.17 4.91 0.44
N ARG A 250 1.59 5.15 -0.74
CA ARG A 250 2.32 5.69 -1.89
C ARG A 250 2.90 7.07 -1.57
N ALA A 251 2.11 7.97 -0.98
CA ALA A 251 2.58 9.31 -0.60
C ALA A 251 3.81 9.27 0.31
N LEU A 252 3.76 8.46 1.38
CA LEU A 252 4.86 8.33 2.33
C LEU A 252 6.11 7.67 1.73
N ASN A 253 5.94 6.62 0.92
CA ASN A 253 7.05 5.95 0.25
C ASN A 253 7.81 6.89 -0.68
N VAL A 254 7.08 7.69 -1.46
CA VAL A 254 7.69 8.66 -2.39
C VAL A 254 8.38 9.77 -1.59
N LEU A 255 7.73 10.31 -0.57
CA LEU A 255 8.34 11.35 0.28
C LEU A 255 9.64 10.85 0.93
N GLN A 256 9.64 9.61 1.45
CA GLN A 256 10.82 8.98 2.03
C GLN A 256 11.93 8.78 0.98
N ALA A 257 11.58 8.32 -0.22
CA ALA A 257 12.53 8.12 -1.31
C ALA A 257 13.16 9.45 -1.76
N CYS A 258 12.36 10.51 -1.92
CA CYS A 258 12.86 11.84 -2.25
C CYS A 258 13.75 12.41 -1.13
N HIS A 259 13.38 12.20 0.13
CA HIS A 259 14.19 12.62 1.28
C HIS A 259 15.54 11.89 1.32
N ALA A 260 15.54 10.57 1.15
CA ALA A 260 16.75 9.77 1.09
C ALA A 260 17.65 10.19 -0.10
N SER A 261 17.06 10.45 -1.27
CA SER A 261 17.78 10.93 -2.45
C SER A 261 18.35 12.32 -2.29
N SER A 262 17.74 13.19 -1.48
CA SER A 262 18.24 14.55 -1.20
C SER A 262 19.46 14.58 -0.27
N THR A 263 19.80 13.45 0.35
CA THR A 263 20.94 13.32 1.25
C THR A 263 22.19 13.01 0.43
N PRO A 264 23.24 13.86 0.47
CA PRO A 264 24.46 13.63 -0.29
C PRO A 264 25.13 12.30 0.05
N LEU A 265 25.57 11.56 -0.97
CA LEU A 265 26.32 10.32 -0.80
C LEU A 265 27.67 10.61 -0.12
N GLN A 266 27.89 10.03 1.06
CA GLN A 266 29.19 10.07 1.72
C GLN A 266 30.09 8.94 1.20
N PRO A 267 31.39 9.19 0.95
CA PRO A 267 32.35 8.14 0.61
C PRO A 267 32.40 7.06 1.71
N LYS A 268 32.51 5.78 1.33
CA LYS A 268 32.54 4.64 2.27
C LYS A 268 33.61 4.74 3.37
N ASP A 269 34.68 5.49 3.13
CA ASP A 269 35.83 5.64 4.03
C ASP A 269 35.84 6.96 4.83
N ALA A 270 34.80 7.78 4.73
CA ALA A 270 34.66 9.02 5.50
C ALA A 270 34.00 8.77 6.88
N PRO A 271 34.37 9.52 7.93
CA PRO A 271 33.67 9.45 9.21
C PRO A 271 32.19 9.81 9.01
N LYS A 272 31.28 8.99 9.55
CA LYS A 272 29.83 9.26 9.53
C LYS A 272 29.59 10.66 10.10
N VAL A 273 29.18 11.58 9.25
CA VAL A 273 28.82 12.94 9.66
C VAL A 273 27.53 12.85 10.49
N ALA A 274 27.44 13.59 11.58
CA ALA A 274 26.22 13.65 12.39
C ALA A 274 25.05 14.17 11.54
N GLU A 275 23.84 13.64 11.73
CA GLU A 275 22.67 13.98 10.90
C GLU A 275 22.37 15.49 10.85
N ALA A 276 22.73 16.23 11.90
CA ALA A 276 22.59 17.67 12.00
C ALA A 276 23.44 18.48 10.99
N ASP A 277 24.55 17.92 10.51
CA ASP A 277 25.49 18.61 9.60
C ASP A 277 25.26 18.24 8.12
N ILE A 278 24.27 17.40 7.82
CA ILE A 278 23.93 16.99 6.46
C ILE A 278 23.10 18.11 5.78
N VAL A 279 23.72 18.82 4.85
CA VAL A 279 23.02 19.79 4.00
C VAL A 279 22.23 19.05 2.92
N ARG A 280 20.95 18.78 3.20
CA ARG A 280 20.02 18.17 2.23
C ARG A 280 19.60 19.17 1.15
N GLU A 281 19.50 18.68 -0.09
CA GLU A 281 18.93 19.41 -1.23
C GLU A 281 17.41 19.63 -1.05
N THR A 282 16.87 20.66 -1.70
CA THR A 282 15.44 20.95 -1.64
C THR A 282 14.71 20.10 -2.67
N ILE A 283 13.68 19.39 -2.24
CA ILE A 283 12.86 18.54 -3.11
C ILE A 283 11.98 19.43 -4.00
N SER A 284 12.20 19.31 -5.31
CA SER A 284 11.43 20.00 -6.36
C SER A 284 10.29 19.14 -6.89
N THR A 285 9.39 19.75 -7.67
CA THR A 285 8.34 19.02 -8.41
C THR A 285 8.94 17.95 -9.32
N ASP A 286 10.03 18.27 -10.03
CA ASP A 286 10.70 17.36 -10.96
C ASP A 286 11.22 16.11 -10.26
N THR A 287 11.79 16.27 -9.06
CA THR A 287 12.27 15.16 -8.24
C THR A 287 11.16 14.15 -7.94
N ILE A 288 9.93 14.64 -7.69
CA ILE A 288 8.78 13.78 -7.36
C ILE A 288 8.27 13.05 -8.59
N TYR A 289 8.11 13.74 -9.72
CA TYR A 289 7.69 13.12 -10.98
C TYR A 289 8.69 12.05 -11.43
N ASN A 290 9.99 12.32 -11.32
CA ASN A 290 11.05 11.36 -11.64
C ASN A 290 11.05 10.17 -10.67
N CYS A 291 10.83 10.40 -9.37
CA CYS A 291 10.75 9.32 -8.39
C CYS A 291 9.56 8.39 -8.63
N ILE A 292 8.42 8.92 -9.07
CA ILE A 292 7.21 8.14 -9.36
C ILE A 292 7.26 7.53 -10.78
N ALA A 293 8.22 7.96 -11.61
CA ALA A 293 8.25 7.69 -13.05
C ALA A 293 6.96 8.12 -13.76
N ALA A 294 6.30 9.17 -13.26
CA ALA A 294 5.11 9.73 -13.89
C ALA A 294 5.51 10.77 -14.96
N PRO A 295 4.79 10.84 -16.09
CA PRO A 295 5.06 11.85 -17.10
C PRO A 295 4.80 13.25 -16.54
N GLN A 296 5.73 14.16 -16.80
CA GLN A 296 5.58 15.55 -16.39
C GLN A 296 4.42 16.21 -17.13
N PRO A 297 3.67 17.13 -16.49
CA PRO A 297 2.53 17.80 -17.11
C PRO A 297 2.90 18.47 -18.45
N ASP A 298 4.06 19.11 -18.51
CA ASP A 298 4.57 19.80 -19.70
C ASP A 298 4.82 18.83 -20.85
N ALA A 299 5.35 17.64 -20.56
CA ALA A 299 5.58 16.61 -21.57
C ALA A 299 4.26 16.03 -22.09
N VAL A 300 3.25 15.87 -21.22
CA VAL A 300 1.91 15.39 -21.65
C VAL A 300 1.22 16.45 -22.51
N GLN A 301 1.33 17.73 -22.15
CA GLN A 301 0.81 18.85 -22.95
C GLN A 301 1.50 18.92 -24.31
N GLU A 302 2.83 18.80 -24.37
CA GLU A 302 3.59 18.75 -25.62
C GLU A 302 3.11 17.59 -26.51
N ILE A 303 2.91 16.40 -25.93
CA ILE A 303 2.37 15.24 -26.66
C ILE A 303 0.95 15.52 -27.17
N LEU A 304 0.08 16.10 -26.34
CA LEU A 304 -1.29 16.43 -26.70
C LEU A 304 -1.33 17.47 -27.85
N ASP A 305 -0.51 18.52 -27.74
CA ASP A 305 -0.40 19.57 -28.76
C ASP A 305 0.09 19.02 -30.09
N VAL A 306 1.11 18.15 -30.07
CA VAL A 306 1.59 17.45 -31.27
C VAL A 306 0.47 16.61 -31.88
N LEU A 307 -0.26 15.85 -31.07
CA LEU A 307 -1.37 15.00 -31.53
C LEU A 307 -2.52 15.80 -32.12
N LEU A 308 -2.85 16.97 -31.57
CA LEU A 308 -3.98 17.78 -32.05
C LEU A 308 -3.60 18.66 -33.25
N SER A 309 -2.41 19.26 -33.25
CA SER A 309 -1.99 20.25 -34.25
C SER A 309 -1.38 19.64 -35.51
N THR A 310 -0.62 18.55 -35.39
CA THR A 310 0.19 18.03 -36.51
C THR A 310 -0.65 17.12 -37.39
N THR A 311 -0.73 17.43 -38.69
CA THR A 311 -1.54 16.63 -39.63
C THR A 311 -0.88 15.31 -40.02
N ASP A 312 0.45 15.26 -40.04
CA ASP A 312 1.21 14.09 -40.45
C ASP A 312 1.39 13.07 -39.32
N VAL A 313 0.86 11.87 -39.52
CA VAL A 313 0.91 10.75 -38.57
C VAL A 313 2.33 10.25 -38.34
N THR A 314 3.17 10.25 -39.39
CA THR A 314 4.55 9.77 -39.29
C THR A 314 5.39 10.71 -38.42
N SER A 315 5.25 12.02 -38.62
CA SER A 315 5.90 13.03 -37.78
C SER A 315 5.45 12.97 -36.32
N CYS A 316 4.15 12.78 -36.05
CA CYS A 316 3.63 12.58 -34.69
C CYS A 316 4.29 11.38 -34.01
N LEU A 317 4.33 10.24 -34.71
CA LEU A 317 4.88 9.00 -34.16
C LEU A 317 6.37 9.13 -33.83
N THR A 318 7.16 9.75 -34.71
CA THR A 318 8.59 9.98 -34.46
C THR A 318 8.82 10.91 -33.27
N THR A 319 8.02 11.98 -33.16
CA THR A 319 8.11 12.93 -32.04
C THR A 319 7.80 12.26 -30.72
N ILE A 320 6.70 11.50 -30.65
CA ILE A 320 6.32 10.76 -29.44
C ILE A 320 7.38 9.71 -29.07
N ASN A 321 7.90 8.96 -30.04
CA ASN A 321 8.97 8.00 -29.76
C ASN A 321 10.24 8.68 -29.24
N THR A 322 10.58 9.87 -29.75
CA THR A 322 11.72 10.65 -29.27
C THR A 322 11.49 11.14 -27.84
N LEU A 323 10.29 11.62 -27.53
CA LEU A 323 9.91 12.05 -26.17
C LEU A 323 9.90 10.88 -25.18
N LYS A 324 9.40 9.71 -25.59
CA LYS A 324 9.42 8.48 -24.78
C LYS A 324 10.84 8.05 -24.41
N VAL A 325 11.74 8.03 -25.39
CA VAL A 325 13.14 7.61 -25.18
C VAL A 325 13.91 8.63 -24.36
N SER A 326 13.75 9.93 -24.65
CA SER A 326 14.49 10.99 -23.96
C SER A 326 14.08 11.16 -22.49
N ARG A 327 12.78 10.98 -22.17
CA ARG A 327 12.25 11.14 -20.81
C ARG A 327 11.94 9.82 -20.08
N GLY A 328 12.18 8.67 -20.71
CA GLY A 328 11.97 7.35 -20.10
C GLY A 328 10.50 7.03 -19.78
N LEU A 329 9.55 7.51 -20.60
CA LEU A 329 8.12 7.39 -20.34
C LEU A 329 7.56 6.07 -20.88
N ALA A 330 6.82 5.33 -20.04
CA ALA A 330 6.07 4.16 -20.48
C ALA A 330 4.78 4.57 -21.19
N LEU A 331 4.39 3.81 -22.22
CA LEU A 331 3.14 4.06 -22.95
C LEU A 331 1.90 4.01 -22.04
N ALA A 332 1.87 3.12 -21.05
CA ALA A 332 0.75 2.99 -20.13
C ALA A 332 0.50 4.28 -19.32
N ASP A 333 1.57 4.93 -18.86
CA ASP A 333 1.47 6.18 -18.11
C ASP A 333 1.06 7.35 -19.01
N ILE A 334 1.55 7.37 -20.25
CA ILE A 334 1.14 8.35 -21.27
C ILE A 334 -0.35 8.22 -21.57
N ILE A 335 -0.86 7.00 -21.80
CA ILE A 335 -2.29 6.76 -22.07
C ILE A 335 -3.15 7.25 -20.90
N THR A 336 -2.75 6.93 -19.67
CA THR A 336 -3.46 7.36 -18.46
C THR A 336 -3.50 8.88 -18.35
N ALA A 337 -2.35 9.54 -18.52
CA ALA A 337 -2.24 11.00 -18.42
C ALA A 337 -2.97 11.73 -19.56
N LEU A 338 -2.92 11.18 -20.79
CA LEU A 338 -3.66 11.71 -21.92
C LEU A 338 -5.16 11.56 -21.73
N ALA A 339 -5.64 10.42 -21.24
CA ALA A 339 -7.07 10.23 -20.96
C ALA A 339 -7.57 11.26 -19.94
N GLU A 340 -6.82 11.50 -18.86
CA GLU A 340 -7.14 12.53 -17.87
C GLU A 340 -7.19 13.93 -18.51
N GLN A 341 -6.21 14.32 -19.33
CA GLN A 341 -6.22 15.62 -20.00
C GLN A 341 -7.35 15.75 -21.04
N LEU A 342 -7.60 14.71 -21.84
CA LEU A 342 -8.67 14.72 -22.84
C LEU A 342 -10.04 14.90 -22.20
N THR A 343 -10.29 14.32 -21.03
CA THR A 343 -11.57 14.52 -20.31
C THR A 343 -11.79 15.96 -19.83
N THR A 344 -10.73 16.77 -19.74
CA THR A 344 -10.84 18.19 -19.39
C THR A 344 -11.12 19.09 -20.59
N LEU A 345 -10.98 18.58 -21.82
CA LEU A 345 -11.26 19.34 -23.03
C LEU A 345 -12.77 19.40 -23.32
N GLU A 346 -13.26 20.59 -23.64
CA GLU A 346 -14.65 20.80 -24.08
C GLU A 346 -14.79 20.44 -25.57
N VAL A 347 -15.19 19.20 -25.85
CA VAL A 347 -15.42 18.68 -27.22
C VAL A 347 -16.81 18.07 -27.38
N LYS A 348 -17.26 17.90 -28.63
CA LYS A 348 -18.53 17.22 -28.94
C LYS A 348 -18.56 15.81 -28.31
N PRO A 349 -19.70 15.34 -27.74
CA PRO A 349 -19.77 14.04 -27.09
C PRO A 349 -19.32 12.85 -27.96
N GLU A 350 -19.60 12.89 -29.26
CA GLU A 350 -19.19 11.85 -30.22
C GLU A 350 -17.67 11.68 -30.29
N ILE A 351 -16.93 12.77 -30.18
CA ILE A 351 -15.47 12.80 -30.25
C ILE A 351 -14.89 12.26 -28.95
N MET A 352 -15.44 12.69 -27.82
CA MET A 352 -15.05 12.20 -26.50
C MET A 352 -15.26 10.69 -26.39
N ILE A 353 -16.42 10.18 -26.84
CA ILE A 353 -16.72 8.74 -26.84
C ILE A 353 -15.67 8.00 -27.68
N LYS A 354 -15.37 8.48 -28.89
CA LYS A 354 -14.41 7.84 -29.79
C LYS A 354 -12.99 7.80 -29.21
N TRP A 355 -12.55 8.89 -28.56
CA TRP A 355 -11.25 8.93 -27.89
C TRP A 355 -11.18 7.97 -26.71
N LEU A 356 -12.17 8.00 -25.81
CA LEU A 356 -12.17 7.16 -24.62
C LEU A 356 -12.30 5.67 -24.95
N ASP A 357 -13.16 5.31 -25.91
CA ASP A 357 -13.33 3.93 -26.36
C ASP A 357 -12.05 3.38 -26.99
N GLY A 358 -11.43 4.15 -27.90
CA GLY A 358 -10.18 3.76 -28.53
C GLY A 358 -9.01 3.67 -27.56
N LEU A 359 -8.90 4.60 -26.59
CA LEU A 359 -7.86 4.55 -25.57
C LEU A 359 -8.05 3.38 -24.59
N ALA A 360 -9.29 3.05 -24.22
CA ALA A 360 -9.58 1.90 -23.35
C ALA A 360 -9.16 0.57 -23.99
N ASP A 361 -9.42 0.42 -25.29
CA ASP A 361 -9.00 -0.74 -26.08
C ASP A 361 -7.48 -0.88 -26.13
N ILE A 362 -6.77 0.24 -26.30
CA ILE A 362 -5.31 0.27 -26.33
C ILE A 362 -4.75 -0.02 -24.94
N GLU A 363 -5.28 0.60 -23.89
CA GLU A 363 -4.88 0.36 -22.50
C GLU A 363 -5.01 -1.13 -22.14
N HIS A 364 -6.12 -1.77 -22.54
CA HIS A 364 -6.32 -3.20 -22.34
C HIS A 364 -5.27 -4.05 -23.06
N ARG A 365 -4.93 -3.72 -24.31
CA ARG A 365 -3.90 -4.43 -25.09
C ARG A 365 -2.51 -4.23 -24.51
N VAL A 366 -2.19 -3.04 -24.03
CA VAL A 366 -0.92 -2.74 -23.36
C VAL A 366 -0.82 -3.53 -22.05
N ALA A 367 -1.89 -3.57 -21.25
CA ALA A 367 -1.95 -4.38 -20.03
C ALA A 367 -1.81 -5.89 -20.32
N GLY A 368 -2.28 -6.35 -21.48
CA GLY A 368 -2.10 -7.72 -21.97
C GLY A 368 -0.71 -8.04 -22.55
N GLY A 369 0.24 -7.11 -22.54
CA GLY A 369 1.60 -7.31 -23.07
C GLY A 369 1.72 -7.14 -24.59
N GLY A 370 0.84 -6.37 -25.21
CA GLY A 370 0.91 -6.04 -26.63
C GLY A 370 2.18 -5.24 -27.02
N SER A 371 2.57 -5.33 -28.29
CA SER A 371 3.75 -4.62 -28.81
C SER A 371 3.61 -3.10 -28.69
N GLU A 372 4.54 -2.47 -27.98
CA GLU A 372 4.48 -1.04 -27.66
C GLU A 372 4.56 -0.14 -28.90
N THR A 373 5.27 -0.55 -29.95
CA THR A 373 5.37 0.22 -31.21
C THR A 373 4.03 0.32 -31.92
N VAL A 374 3.31 -0.81 -32.01
CA VAL A 374 1.98 -0.88 -32.63
C VAL A 374 0.96 -0.11 -31.79
N GLN A 375 0.99 -0.28 -30.46
CA GLN A 375 0.07 0.44 -29.58
C GLN A 375 0.33 1.95 -29.59
N THR A 376 1.59 2.40 -29.67
CA THR A 376 1.91 3.84 -29.80
C THR A 376 1.32 4.42 -31.10
N GLY A 377 1.44 3.70 -32.22
CA GLY A 377 0.78 4.09 -33.47
C GLY A 377 -0.76 4.10 -33.37
N ALA A 378 -1.34 3.16 -32.62
CA ALA A 378 -2.78 3.12 -32.37
C ALA A 378 -3.26 4.36 -31.58
N VAL A 379 -2.50 4.80 -30.56
CA VAL A 379 -2.82 6.02 -29.79
C VAL A 379 -2.87 7.24 -30.71
N VAL A 380 -1.86 7.41 -31.56
CA VAL A 380 -1.82 8.50 -32.54
C VAL A 380 -3.04 8.42 -33.47
N GLY A 381 -3.35 7.24 -33.99
CA GLY A 381 -4.49 7.03 -34.89
C GLY A 381 -5.84 7.37 -34.26
N VAL A 382 -6.09 6.91 -33.03
CA VAL A 382 -7.35 7.19 -32.30
C VAL A 382 -7.53 8.68 -32.05
N ILE A 383 -6.49 9.34 -31.52
CA ILE A 383 -6.58 10.75 -31.15
C ILE A 383 -6.73 11.63 -32.41
N ARG A 384 -5.92 11.38 -33.44
CA ARG A 384 -6.03 12.08 -34.73
C ARG A 384 -7.38 11.90 -35.41
N SER A 385 -7.91 10.67 -35.41
CA SER A 385 -9.21 10.39 -36.02
C SER A 385 -10.38 11.08 -35.30
N GLY A 386 -10.23 11.45 -34.03
CA GLY A 386 -11.17 12.34 -33.35
C GLY A 386 -10.88 13.83 -33.61
N ALA A 387 -9.61 14.23 -33.71
CA ALA A 387 -9.24 15.61 -34.06
C ALA A 387 -9.74 16.03 -35.46
N GLU A 388 -9.71 15.11 -36.44
CA GLU A 388 -10.29 15.34 -37.77
C GLU A 388 -11.81 15.53 -37.74
N LEU A 389 -12.49 14.93 -36.76
CA LEU A 389 -13.92 15.15 -36.53
C LEU A 389 -14.22 16.48 -35.81
N MET A 390 -13.23 17.08 -35.12
CA MET A 390 -13.36 18.44 -34.59
C MET A 390 -13.28 19.50 -35.68
N SER A 391 -12.49 19.23 -36.74
CA SER A 391 -12.34 20.14 -37.89
C SER A 391 -13.51 20.06 -38.90
N LYS A 392 -14.44 19.12 -38.72
CA LYS A 392 -15.67 18.95 -39.51
C LYS A 392 -16.90 19.41 -38.73
#